data_AF-A0A229TR04-F1
#
_entry.id   AF-A0A229TR04-F1
#
_cell.length_a   1.000
_cell.length_b   1.000
_cell.length_c   1.000
_cell.angle_alpha   90.00
_cell.angle_beta   90.00
_cell.angle_gamma   90.00
#
_symmetry.space_group_name_H-M   'P 1'
#
loop_
_entity.id
_entity.type
_entity.pdbx_description
1 polymer ?
#
loop_
_entity_poly.entity_id
_entity_poly.type
_entity_poly.pdbx_seq_one_letter_code
_entity_poly.pdbx_strand_id
1 'polypeptide(L)'
;MAAFAHRLWALKRSAGDPSYDRMRTELGALASKSALSAAARGQRLPSWDTTWEFVRVLAVGVLGEHEDEVRARWRADWERVRDGAAKRSPAPRRRGRLVVLAAAATVVLAIGVVAGVAVLRTPEPVTTQAATLPPLIPGDASEFIADVTVPDGTVVPTGARFVKTWEFRNTGTVPWVDRALRREAGFGPGDGCQTPAVVPVPETPPGQSVRVSVEVRAPDEPGYCQVYFKMTDSAGRLLLPGAHAAYFFVRVAG
;
A
#
# COMPACT_ATOMS: atom_id res chain seq x y z
N MET A 1 22.96 -2.18 1.55
CA MET A 1 21.65 -2.14 0.85
C MET A 1 21.43 -3.40 0.03
N ALA A 2 22.16 -3.63 -1.07
CA ALA A 2 21.96 -4.79 -1.95
C ALA A 2 22.01 -6.16 -1.23
N ALA A 3 23.00 -6.37 -0.35
CA ALA A 3 23.13 -7.59 0.43
C ALA A 3 21.94 -7.86 1.39
N PHE A 4 21.32 -6.80 1.91
CA PHE A 4 20.17 -6.92 2.81
C PHE A 4 18.88 -7.28 2.06
N ALA A 5 18.65 -6.64 0.90
CA ALA A 5 17.52 -6.95 0.02
C ALA A 5 17.62 -8.38 -0.55
N HIS A 6 18.82 -8.81 -0.94
CA HIS A 6 19.07 -10.18 -1.39
C HIS A 6 18.72 -11.21 -0.30
N ARG A 7 19.00 -10.90 0.97
CA ARG A 7 18.61 -11.76 2.09
C ARG A 7 17.10 -11.84 2.31
N LEU A 8 16.37 -10.73 2.18
CA LEU A 8 14.90 -10.74 2.24
C LEU A 8 14.31 -11.60 1.11
N TRP A 9 14.88 -11.48 -0.10
CA TRP A 9 14.47 -12.31 -1.23
C TRP A 9 14.80 -13.80 -1.04
N ALA A 10 15.99 -14.12 -0.52
CA ALA A 10 16.37 -15.50 -0.19
C ALA A 10 15.41 -16.11 0.85
N LEU A 11 15.06 -15.36 1.90
CA LEU A 11 14.09 -15.79 2.90
C LEU A 11 12.71 -16.09 2.27
N LYS A 12 12.22 -15.21 1.39
CA LYS A 12 10.96 -15.42 0.67
C LYS A 12 11.00 -16.70 -0.16
N ARG A 13 12.08 -16.96 -0.90
CA ARG A 13 12.23 -18.21 -1.66
C ARG A 13 12.30 -19.46 -0.77
N SER A 14 13.04 -19.42 0.33
CA SER A 14 13.11 -20.54 1.28
C SER A 14 11.75 -20.88 1.90
N ALA A 15 10.89 -19.88 2.08
CA ALA A 15 9.52 -20.03 2.57
C ALA A 15 8.49 -20.41 1.49
N GLY A 16 8.92 -20.88 0.31
CA GLY A 16 8.02 -21.28 -0.79
C GLY A 16 7.53 -20.13 -1.66
N ASP A 17 8.26 -19.02 -1.66
CA ASP A 17 8.04 -17.81 -2.45
C ASP A 17 6.62 -17.20 -2.38
N PRO A 18 5.97 -17.11 -1.20
CA PRO A 18 4.60 -16.63 -1.09
C PRO A 18 4.47 -15.21 -1.65
N SER A 19 3.37 -14.91 -2.35
CA SER A 19 3.12 -13.57 -2.86
C SER A 19 3.02 -12.56 -1.70
N TYR A 20 3.32 -11.28 -1.95
CA TYR A 20 3.19 -10.26 -0.90
C TYR A 20 1.75 -10.11 -0.40
N ASP A 21 0.76 -10.47 -1.23
CA ASP A 21 -0.64 -10.53 -0.79
C ASP A 21 -0.85 -11.71 0.14
N ARG A 22 -0.38 -12.91 -0.21
CA ARG A 22 -0.43 -14.10 0.64
C ARG A 22 0.24 -13.87 1.99
N MET A 23 1.39 -13.21 1.99
CA MET A 23 2.09 -12.80 3.22
C MET A 23 1.19 -11.94 4.12
N ARG A 24 0.35 -11.10 3.54
CA ARG A 24 -0.55 -10.18 4.25
C ARG A 24 -1.83 -10.84 4.73
N THR A 25 -2.47 -11.61 3.87
CA THR A 25 -3.82 -12.11 4.06
C THR A 25 -3.85 -13.46 4.77
N GLU A 26 -2.92 -14.36 4.42
CA GLU A 26 -2.88 -15.72 4.96
C GLU A 26 -1.83 -15.85 6.07
N LEU A 27 -0.66 -15.23 5.89
CA LEU A 27 0.44 -15.34 6.85
C LEU A 27 0.44 -14.20 7.89
N GLY A 28 -0.48 -13.24 7.76
CA GLY A 28 -0.76 -12.22 8.78
C GLY A 28 0.26 -11.08 8.88
N ALA A 29 0.91 -10.69 7.77
CA ALA A 29 1.87 -9.59 7.77
C ALA A 29 1.16 -8.25 7.95
N LEU A 30 1.53 -7.52 8.99
CA LEU A 30 1.01 -6.20 9.34
C LEU A 30 1.77 -5.09 8.58
N ALA A 31 2.06 -5.32 7.30
CA ALA A 31 2.71 -4.37 6.39
C ALA A 31 2.03 -4.41 5.03
N SER A 32 1.97 -3.28 4.32
CA SER A 32 1.31 -3.22 3.01
C SER A 32 2.06 -4.04 1.96
N LYS A 33 1.35 -4.55 0.94
CA LYS A 33 1.95 -5.23 -0.24
C LYS A 33 3.07 -4.41 -0.85
N SER A 34 2.87 -3.10 -0.97
CA SER A 34 3.85 -2.17 -1.52
C SER A 34 5.07 -2.00 -0.60
N ALA A 35 4.89 -2.00 0.72
CA ALA A 35 5.98 -1.97 1.68
C ALA A 35 6.81 -3.27 1.67
N LEU A 36 6.15 -4.43 1.65
CA LEU A 36 6.80 -5.74 1.53
C LEU A 36 7.56 -5.86 0.19
N SER A 37 6.93 -5.45 -0.91
CA SER A 37 7.56 -5.42 -2.23
C SER A 37 8.74 -4.46 -2.30
N ALA A 38 8.61 -3.26 -1.72
CA ALA A 38 9.70 -2.28 -1.68
C ALA A 38 10.89 -2.80 -0.86
N ALA A 39 10.62 -3.53 0.21
CA ALA A 39 11.65 -4.15 1.05
C ALA A 39 12.50 -5.17 0.29
N ALA A 40 11.86 -6.05 -0.47
CA ALA A 40 12.57 -7.04 -1.29
C ALA A 40 13.31 -6.43 -2.50
N ARG A 41 12.84 -5.30 -3.04
CA ARG A 41 13.44 -4.64 -4.22
C ARG A 41 14.71 -3.84 -3.91
N GLY A 42 15.02 -3.57 -2.64
CA GLY A 42 16.28 -2.94 -2.23
C GLY A 42 16.48 -1.48 -2.67
N GLN A 43 15.42 -0.78 -3.06
CA GLN A 43 15.47 0.62 -3.54
C GLN A 43 15.83 1.61 -2.43
N ARG A 44 15.45 1.31 -1.19
CA ARG A 44 15.75 2.06 0.04
C ARG A 44 15.70 1.11 1.23
N LEU A 45 16.36 1.45 2.33
CA LEU A 45 16.24 0.64 3.55
C LEU A 45 14.80 0.74 4.09
N PRO A 46 14.08 -0.39 4.28
CA PRO A 46 12.75 -0.38 4.87
C PRO A 46 12.82 0.01 6.36
N SER A 47 11.69 0.42 6.95
CA SER A 47 11.63 0.54 8.41
C SER A 47 11.85 -0.82 9.06
N TRP A 48 12.25 -0.81 10.33
CA TRP A 48 12.35 -2.03 11.11
C TRP A 48 11.02 -2.78 11.16
N ASP A 49 9.90 -2.08 11.34
CA ASP A 49 8.58 -2.72 11.42
C ASP A 49 8.17 -3.41 10.11
N THR A 50 8.41 -2.78 8.96
CA THR A 50 8.16 -3.44 7.65
C THR A 50 9.08 -4.64 7.44
N THR A 51 10.34 -4.51 7.83
CA THR A 51 11.31 -5.62 7.76
C THR A 51 10.87 -6.78 8.65
N TRP A 52 10.42 -6.47 9.86
CA TRP A 52 9.97 -7.47 10.83
C TRP A 52 8.71 -8.18 10.35
N GLU A 53 7.73 -7.47 9.80
CA GLU A 53 6.53 -8.12 9.26
C GLU A 53 6.80 -8.98 8.02
N PHE A 54 7.79 -8.61 7.20
CA PHE A 54 8.26 -9.48 6.13
C PHE A 54 8.92 -10.75 6.66
N VAL A 55 9.77 -10.61 7.68
CA VAL A 55 10.56 -11.73 8.22
C VAL A 55 9.71 -12.64 9.11
N ARG A 56 8.91 -12.08 10.02
CA ARG A 56 8.08 -12.79 10.99
C ARG A 56 7.17 -13.81 10.30
N VAL A 57 6.45 -13.38 9.28
CA VAL A 57 5.50 -14.27 8.60
C VAL A 57 6.16 -15.40 7.81
N LEU A 58 7.44 -15.24 7.44
CA LEU A 58 8.18 -16.25 6.68
C LEU A 58 9.04 -17.13 7.58
N ALA A 59 9.95 -16.54 8.36
CA ALA A 59 10.88 -17.27 9.21
C ALA A 59 10.17 -17.92 10.41
N VAL A 60 9.29 -17.20 11.09
CA VAL A 60 8.56 -17.73 12.26
C VAL A 60 7.29 -18.46 11.79
N GLY A 61 6.49 -17.81 10.93
CA GLY A 61 5.19 -18.35 10.50
C GLY A 61 5.25 -19.55 9.55
N VAL A 62 6.21 -19.59 8.62
CA VAL A 62 6.31 -20.67 7.61
C VAL A 62 7.44 -21.64 7.91
N LEU A 63 8.61 -21.14 8.30
CA LEU A 63 9.81 -21.97 8.52
C LEU A 63 9.94 -22.47 9.98
N GLY A 64 9.12 -21.96 10.90
CA GLY A 64 9.09 -22.42 12.30
C GLY A 64 10.32 -22.06 13.13
N GLU A 65 11.09 -21.04 12.72
CA GLU A 65 12.24 -20.56 13.48
C GLU A 65 11.83 -19.82 14.77
N HIS A 66 12.68 -19.87 15.80
CA HIS A 66 12.42 -19.20 17.09
C HIS A 66 12.40 -17.66 16.97
N GLU A 67 11.30 -17.04 17.39
CA GLU A 67 11.05 -15.60 17.19
C GLU A 67 12.16 -14.71 17.77
N ASP A 68 12.59 -14.95 19.02
CA ASP A 68 13.57 -14.10 19.70
C ASP A 68 14.94 -14.10 19.01
N GLU A 69 15.39 -15.28 18.57
CA GLU A 69 16.67 -15.45 17.86
C GLU A 69 16.61 -14.81 16.46
N VAL A 70 15.52 -15.03 15.72
CA VAL A 70 15.28 -14.43 14.40
C VAL A 70 15.22 -12.91 14.53
N ARG A 71 14.48 -12.39 15.50
CA ARG A 71 14.31 -10.96 15.74
C ARG A 71 15.64 -10.28 16.09
N ALA A 72 16.41 -10.87 17.00
CA ALA A 72 17.72 -10.34 17.39
C ALA A 72 18.70 -10.33 16.22
N ARG A 73 18.80 -11.45 15.47
CA ARG A 73 19.68 -11.58 14.30
C ARG A 73 19.34 -10.56 13.22
N TRP A 74 18.08 -10.49 12.80
CA TRP A 74 17.66 -9.57 11.74
C TRP A 74 17.74 -8.10 12.17
N ARG A 75 17.52 -7.79 13.45
CA ARG A 75 17.67 -6.43 13.98
C ARG A 75 19.13 -5.97 13.94
N ALA A 76 20.04 -6.80 14.43
CA ALA A 76 21.47 -6.49 14.37
C ALA A 76 21.94 -6.26 12.92
N ASP A 77 21.44 -7.05 11.97
CA ASP A 77 21.77 -6.90 10.55
C ASP A 77 21.20 -5.60 9.95
N TRP A 78 19.95 -5.27 10.28
CA TRP A 78 19.30 -4.04 9.82
C TRP A 78 20.00 -2.78 10.38
N GLU A 79 20.41 -2.79 11.65
CA GLU A 79 21.12 -1.69 12.30
C GLU A 79 22.51 -1.46 11.70
N ARG A 80 23.30 -2.52 11.46
CA ARG A 80 24.60 -2.40 10.78
C ARG A 80 24.47 -1.75 9.41
N VAL A 81 23.41 -2.08 8.70
CA VAL A 81 23.13 -1.58 7.36
C VAL A 81 22.64 -0.13 7.40
N ARG A 82 21.82 0.26 8.38
CA ARG A 82 21.39 1.65 8.64
C ARG A 82 22.59 2.53 8.96
N ASP A 83 23.43 2.12 9.90
CA ASP A 83 24.55 2.91 10.37
C ASP A 83 25.63 3.04 9.28
N GLY A 84 25.82 1.99 8.49
CA GLY A 84 26.67 2.03 7.30
C GLY A 84 26.15 2.93 6.18
N ALA A 85 24.83 3.17 6.10
CA ALA A 85 24.23 4.13 5.16
C ALA A 85 24.33 5.57 5.68
N ALA A 86 24.16 5.79 6.99
CA ALA A 86 24.33 7.09 7.63
C ALA A 86 25.76 7.63 7.47
N LYS A 87 26.77 6.77 7.62
CA LYS A 87 28.18 7.14 7.43
C LYS A 87 28.57 7.51 5.98
N ARG A 88 27.73 7.19 4.98
CA ARG A 88 28.00 7.45 3.54
C ARG A 88 27.33 8.70 2.99
N SER A 89 26.43 9.35 3.74
CA SER A 89 25.77 10.57 3.28
C SER A 89 26.66 11.80 3.51
N PRO A 90 27.01 12.60 2.48
CA PRO A 90 27.78 13.82 2.69
C PRO A 90 26.92 14.87 3.40
N ALA A 91 27.50 15.58 4.37
CA ALA A 91 26.84 16.67 5.08
C ALA A 91 26.33 17.75 4.10
N PRO A 92 25.13 18.33 4.31
CA PRO A 92 24.60 19.35 3.42
C PRO A 92 25.41 20.65 3.52
N ARG A 93 25.94 21.13 2.39
CA ARG A 93 26.58 22.45 2.25
C ARG A 93 25.54 23.56 2.44
N ARG A 94 25.64 24.31 3.53
CA ARG A 94 24.85 25.54 3.78
C ARG A 94 25.15 26.59 2.70
N ARG A 95 24.14 26.97 1.92
CA ARG A 95 24.13 28.20 1.11
C ARG A 95 23.77 29.38 2.01
N GLY A 96 24.60 30.42 1.94
CA GLY A 96 24.57 31.57 2.83
C GLY A 96 23.38 32.52 2.63
N ARG A 97 23.05 33.22 3.71
CA ARG A 97 22.39 34.53 3.69
C ARG A 97 23.18 35.47 4.61
N LEU A 98 23.75 36.49 4.01
CA LEU A 98 24.19 37.73 4.66
C LEU A 98 22.96 38.50 5.13
N VAL A 99 22.89 38.88 6.42
CA VAL A 99 22.26 40.13 6.87
C VAL A 99 23.00 40.63 8.13
N VAL A 100 23.80 41.67 7.90
CA VAL A 100 24.00 42.93 8.67
C VAL A 100 24.16 42.89 10.20
N LEU A 101 25.32 43.43 10.62
CA LEU A 101 25.72 43.84 11.96
C LEU A 101 24.80 44.89 12.59
N ALA A 102 24.53 44.74 13.89
CA ALA A 102 24.37 45.87 14.80
C ALA A 102 24.84 45.47 16.21
N ALA A 103 25.80 46.23 16.72
CA ALA A 103 26.36 46.11 18.06
C ALA A 103 25.52 46.90 19.07
N ALA A 104 25.42 46.40 20.31
CA ALA A 104 25.56 47.18 21.54
C ALA A 104 25.41 46.28 22.79
N ALA A 105 26.25 46.57 23.78
CA ALA A 105 26.41 45.88 25.04
C ALA A 105 25.34 46.22 26.08
N THR A 106 25.10 45.34 27.06
CA THR A 106 25.40 45.50 28.50
C THR A 106 24.58 44.55 29.37
N VAL A 107 25.23 44.04 30.41
CA VAL A 107 24.72 43.17 31.48
C VAL A 107 24.07 44.03 32.57
N VAL A 108 22.84 43.74 33.02
CA VAL A 108 22.43 43.84 34.44
C VAL A 108 21.30 42.83 34.74
N LEU A 109 21.52 42.12 35.84
CA LEU A 109 20.70 41.15 36.55
C LEU A 109 19.36 41.73 37.04
N ALA A 110 18.24 41.05 36.79
CA ALA A 110 17.01 41.24 37.56
C ALA A 110 16.30 39.89 37.75
N ILE A 111 16.35 39.44 39.00
CA ILE A 111 15.64 38.28 39.53
C ILE A 111 14.14 38.59 39.47
N GLY A 112 13.40 37.81 38.69
CA GLY A 112 11.95 37.86 38.61
C GLY A 112 11.41 36.43 38.65
N VAL A 113 11.16 35.92 39.85
CA VAL A 113 10.39 34.70 40.07
C VAL A 113 8.96 34.99 39.65
N VAL A 114 8.57 34.54 38.46
CA VAL A 114 7.16 34.41 38.09
C VAL A 114 6.93 32.95 37.77
N ALA A 115 6.21 32.29 38.66
CA ALA A 115 5.70 30.94 38.49
C ALA A 115 4.74 30.91 37.29
N GLY A 116 5.29 30.71 36.09
CA GLY A 116 4.55 30.47 34.87
C GLY A 116 4.43 28.96 34.68
N VAL A 117 3.24 28.42 34.94
CA VAL A 117 2.85 27.04 34.64
C VAL A 117 3.25 26.72 33.20
N ALA A 118 4.21 25.81 33.03
CA ALA A 118 4.58 25.28 31.74
C ALA A 118 3.36 24.53 31.19
N VAL A 119 2.56 25.21 30.37
CA VAL A 119 1.63 24.53 29.46
C VAL A 119 2.52 23.82 28.46
N LEU A 120 2.85 22.57 28.79
CA LEU A 120 3.36 21.57 27.87
C LEU A 120 2.35 21.51 26.72
N ARG A 121 2.59 22.28 25.64
CA ARG A 121 1.94 22.03 24.37
C ARG A 121 2.46 20.68 23.91
N THR A 122 1.71 19.63 24.24
CA THR A 122 1.80 18.33 23.59
C THR A 122 1.72 18.61 22.09
N PRO A 123 2.75 18.30 21.28
CA PRO A 123 2.54 18.25 19.84
C PRO A 123 1.45 17.20 19.63
N GLU A 124 0.31 17.60 19.04
CA GLU A 124 -0.67 16.64 18.56
C GLU A 124 0.08 15.57 17.76
N PRO A 125 -0.25 14.28 17.93
CA PRO A 125 0.29 13.27 17.05
C PRO A 125 -0.13 13.66 15.64
N VAL A 126 0.80 14.23 14.87
CA VAL A 126 0.66 14.36 13.43
C VAL A 126 0.58 12.93 12.95
N THR A 127 -0.65 12.44 12.79
CA THR A 127 -0.93 11.21 12.08
C THR A 127 -0.34 11.46 10.70
N THR A 128 0.87 10.96 10.50
CA THR A 128 1.51 10.94 9.18
C THR A 128 0.73 9.91 8.39
N GLN A 129 -0.44 10.32 7.92
CA GLN A 129 -1.22 9.61 6.93
C GLN A 129 -0.28 9.48 5.73
N ALA A 130 0.11 8.24 5.43
CA ALA A 130 0.88 7.95 4.24
C ALA A 130 0.16 8.62 3.06
N ALA A 131 0.81 9.59 2.42
CA ALA A 131 0.21 10.36 1.35
C ALA A 131 -0.18 9.42 0.20
N THR A 132 -1.45 9.02 0.16
CA THR A 132 -2.12 8.47 -1.02
C THR A 132 -2.07 9.55 -2.08
N LEU A 133 -1.74 9.19 -3.32
CA LEU A 133 -1.78 10.13 -4.44
C LEU A 133 -3.16 10.81 -4.45
N PRO A 134 -3.23 12.15 -4.53
CA PRO A 134 -4.49 12.86 -4.42
C PRO A 134 -5.45 12.45 -5.54
N PRO A 135 -6.77 12.53 -5.32
CA PRO A 135 -7.74 12.36 -6.38
C PRO A 135 -7.53 13.39 -7.49
N LEU A 136 -7.90 13.05 -8.72
CA LEU A 136 -7.85 13.97 -9.86
C LEU A 136 -8.85 15.13 -9.68
N ILE A 137 -10.02 14.83 -9.11
CA ILE A 137 -11.07 15.80 -8.80
C ILE A 137 -11.00 16.11 -7.30
N PRO A 138 -10.81 17.38 -6.87
CA PRO A 138 -10.84 17.75 -5.47
C PRO A 138 -12.14 17.33 -4.78
N GLY A 139 -12.03 16.74 -3.59
CA GLY A 139 -13.20 16.28 -2.82
C GLY A 139 -13.76 14.93 -3.25
N ASP A 140 -13.17 14.26 -4.25
CA ASP A 140 -13.56 12.92 -4.68
C ASP A 140 -12.96 11.83 -3.79
N ALA A 141 -13.76 10.82 -3.47
CA ALA A 141 -13.34 9.67 -2.69
C ALA A 141 -14.26 8.47 -2.94
N SER A 142 -13.70 7.27 -2.82
CA SER A 142 -14.44 6.01 -2.89
C SER A 142 -14.10 5.11 -1.73
N GLU A 143 -15.11 4.39 -1.25
CA GLU A 143 -14.97 3.27 -0.34
C GLU A 143 -15.44 1.99 -1.03
N PHE A 144 -14.68 0.92 -0.85
CA PHE A 144 -15.10 -0.42 -1.23
C PHE A 144 -15.92 -1.02 -0.08
N ILE A 145 -17.15 -1.42 -0.36
CA ILE A 145 -18.05 -1.98 0.66
C ILE A 145 -17.93 -3.51 0.70
N ALA A 146 -18.13 -4.17 -0.44
CA ALA A 146 -18.11 -5.63 -0.50
C ALA A 146 -17.97 -6.20 -1.91
N ASP A 147 -17.50 -7.44 -1.96
CA ASP A 147 -17.78 -8.37 -3.04
C ASP A 147 -19.21 -8.88 -2.89
N VAL A 148 -20.11 -8.45 -3.79
CA VAL A 148 -21.52 -8.85 -3.76
C VAL A 148 -21.71 -10.24 -4.38
N THR A 149 -21.00 -10.52 -5.47
CA THR A 149 -20.97 -11.86 -6.08
C THR A 149 -19.53 -12.33 -6.22
N VAL A 150 -19.38 -13.66 -6.31
CA VAL A 150 -18.10 -14.35 -6.56
C VAL A 150 -17.00 -13.89 -5.61
N PRO A 151 -17.06 -14.26 -4.31
CA PRO A 151 -15.98 -13.97 -3.36
C PRO A 151 -14.62 -14.44 -3.87
N ASP A 152 -13.57 -13.80 -3.41
CA ASP A 152 -12.22 -14.20 -3.81
C ASP A 152 -11.92 -15.66 -3.48
N GLY A 153 -11.34 -16.36 -4.44
CA GLY A 153 -10.96 -17.76 -4.34
C GLY A 153 -12.06 -18.73 -4.76
N THR A 154 -13.22 -18.22 -5.18
CA THR A 154 -14.31 -19.04 -5.75
C THR A 154 -13.77 -19.94 -6.85
N VAL A 155 -14.15 -21.22 -6.81
CA VAL A 155 -13.79 -22.19 -7.86
C VAL A 155 -14.85 -22.14 -8.96
N VAL A 156 -14.41 -21.98 -10.20
CA VAL A 156 -15.27 -21.96 -11.39
C VAL A 156 -14.75 -22.97 -12.43
N PRO A 157 -15.64 -23.57 -13.26
CA PRO A 157 -15.21 -24.41 -14.36
C PRO A 157 -14.41 -23.65 -15.43
N THR A 158 -13.60 -24.36 -16.22
CA THR A 158 -13.00 -23.83 -17.44
C THR A 158 -14.08 -23.30 -18.40
N GLY A 159 -13.78 -22.18 -19.07
CA GLY A 159 -14.70 -21.54 -20.03
C GLY A 159 -15.98 -20.95 -19.43
N ALA A 160 -16.19 -21.07 -18.11
CA ALA A 160 -17.41 -20.62 -17.44
C ALA A 160 -17.65 -19.12 -17.61
N ARG A 161 -18.92 -18.75 -17.73
CA ARG A 161 -19.37 -17.35 -17.75
C ARG A 161 -20.05 -17.03 -16.43
N PHE A 162 -19.68 -15.92 -15.81
CA PHE A 162 -20.28 -15.46 -14.57
C PHE A 162 -20.25 -13.92 -14.48
N VAL A 163 -21.05 -13.37 -13.56
CA VAL A 163 -21.10 -11.92 -13.31
C VAL A 163 -20.44 -11.63 -11.97
N LYS A 164 -19.38 -10.84 -11.99
CA LYS A 164 -18.73 -10.30 -10.79
C LYS A 164 -19.36 -8.95 -10.45
N THR A 165 -19.83 -8.78 -9.22
CA THR A 165 -20.43 -7.54 -8.74
C THR A 165 -19.73 -7.08 -7.48
N TRP A 166 -19.35 -5.81 -7.44
CA TRP A 166 -18.87 -5.12 -6.26
C TRP A 166 -19.86 -4.05 -5.82
N GLU A 167 -19.85 -3.73 -4.54
CA GLU A 167 -20.53 -2.56 -3.99
C GLU A 167 -19.50 -1.52 -3.56
N PHE A 168 -19.69 -0.29 -4.04
CA PHE A 168 -18.89 0.87 -3.68
C PHE A 168 -19.76 1.93 -3.04
N ARG A 169 -19.14 2.81 -2.26
CA ARG A 169 -19.79 4.01 -1.74
C ARG A 169 -19.02 5.26 -2.16
N ASN A 170 -19.75 6.28 -2.61
CA ASN A 170 -19.18 7.61 -2.79
C ASN A 170 -19.05 8.28 -1.42
N THR A 171 -17.85 8.26 -0.85
CA THR A 171 -17.54 8.92 0.43
C THR A 171 -16.98 10.33 0.25
N GLY A 172 -16.96 10.82 -1.00
CA GLY A 172 -16.53 12.17 -1.34
C GLY A 172 -17.61 13.22 -1.11
N THR A 173 -17.34 14.41 -1.63
CA THR A 173 -18.21 15.60 -1.59
C THR A 173 -18.73 15.99 -2.97
N VAL A 174 -18.28 15.30 -4.02
CA VAL A 174 -18.68 15.52 -5.41
C VAL A 174 -19.44 14.31 -5.95
N PRO A 175 -20.47 14.49 -6.80
CA PRO A 175 -21.17 13.37 -7.41
C PRO A 175 -20.27 12.63 -8.41
N TRP A 176 -20.47 11.32 -8.50
CA TRP A 176 -19.89 10.51 -9.57
C TRP A 176 -20.77 10.63 -10.81
N VAL A 177 -20.24 11.25 -11.87
CA VAL A 177 -20.89 11.44 -13.17
C VAL A 177 -19.89 11.06 -14.26
N ASP A 178 -20.35 10.40 -15.33
CA ASP A 178 -19.54 9.98 -16.48
C ASP A 178 -18.28 9.17 -16.12
N ARG A 179 -18.44 8.20 -15.21
CA ARG A 179 -17.34 7.36 -14.71
C ARG A 179 -17.42 5.94 -15.23
N ALA A 180 -16.27 5.27 -15.26
CA ALA A 180 -16.18 3.86 -15.57
C ALA A 180 -15.13 3.15 -14.72
N LEU A 181 -15.27 1.83 -14.56
CA LEU A 181 -14.20 0.94 -14.17
C LEU A 181 -13.45 0.47 -15.42
N ARG A 182 -12.16 0.79 -15.51
CA ARG A 182 -11.27 0.34 -16.57
C ARG A 182 -10.39 -0.80 -16.08
N ARG A 183 -10.25 -1.86 -16.88
CA ARG A 183 -9.32 -2.96 -16.64
C ARG A 183 -7.88 -2.46 -16.74
N GLU A 184 -7.09 -2.69 -15.70
CA GLU A 184 -5.68 -2.27 -15.64
C GLU A 184 -4.72 -3.44 -15.83
N ALA A 185 -5.04 -4.61 -15.25
CA ALA A 185 -4.20 -5.79 -15.31
C ALA A 185 -5.01 -7.07 -15.16
N GLY A 186 -4.52 -8.15 -15.75
CA GLY A 186 -5.04 -9.50 -15.59
C GLY A 186 -3.89 -10.49 -15.40
N PHE A 187 -4.08 -11.50 -14.56
CA PHE A 187 -3.10 -12.53 -14.26
C PHE A 187 -3.78 -13.90 -14.29
N GLY A 188 -3.13 -14.88 -14.92
CA GLY A 188 -3.62 -16.25 -15.04
C GLY A 188 -2.88 -16.98 -16.16
N PRO A 189 -3.08 -18.29 -16.31
CA PRO A 189 -2.59 -19.04 -17.47
C PRO A 189 -3.32 -18.58 -18.75
N GLY A 190 -2.62 -18.70 -19.89
CA GLY A 190 -3.09 -18.19 -21.18
C GLY A 190 -3.43 -16.70 -21.14
N ASP A 191 -4.60 -16.34 -21.67
CA ASP A 191 -5.12 -14.96 -21.67
C ASP A 191 -5.79 -14.57 -20.33
N GLY A 192 -5.82 -15.47 -19.34
CA GLY A 192 -6.57 -15.31 -18.10
C GLY A 192 -8.08 -15.15 -18.33
N CYS A 193 -8.79 -14.48 -17.41
CA CYS A 193 -10.21 -14.18 -17.66
C CYS A 193 -10.38 -13.01 -18.62
N GLN A 194 -11.38 -13.18 -19.48
CA GLN A 194 -11.85 -12.16 -20.40
C GLN A 194 -12.96 -11.35 -19.73
N THR A 195 -12.88 -10.02 -19.87
CA THR A 195 -13.87 -9.06 -19.37
C THR A 195 -13.97 -7.91 -20.37
N PRO A 196 -15.05 -7.11 -20.34
CA PRO A 196 -15.03 -5.79 -20.95
C PRO A 196 -13.83 -4.96 -20.44
N ALA A 197 -13.23 -4.16 -21.31
CA ALA A 197 -12.11 -3.30 -20.94
C ALA A 197 -12.55 -2.10 -20.11
N VAL A 198 -13.79 -1.65 -20.31
CA VAL A 198 -14.42 -0.50 -19.65
C VAL A 198 -15.84 -0.88 -19.28
N VAL A 199 -16.24 -0.59 -18.05
CA VAL A 199 -17.58 -0.87 -17.51
C VAL A 199 -18.12 0.42 -16.89
N PRO A 200 -19.28 0.92 -17.32
CA PRO A 200 -19.82 2.17 -16.80
C PRO A 200 -20.15 2.04 -15.30
N VAL A 201 -19.86 3.10 -14.55
CA VAL A 201 -20.28 3.26 -13.16
C VAL A 201 -21.51 4.16 -13.16
N PRO A 202 -22.66 3.70 -12.62
CA PRO A 202 -23.85 4.53 -12.52
C PRO A 202 -23.60 5.83 -11.76
N GLU A 203 -24.36 6.88 -12.10
CA GLU A 203 -24.27 8.14 -11.38
C GLU A 203 -24.55 7.92 -9.89
N THR A 204 -23.65 8.44 -9.04
CA THR A 204 -23.68 8.16 -7.60
C THR A 204 -23.46 9.45 -6.82
N PRO A 205 -24.51 10.01 -6.19
CA PRO A 205 -24.38 11.18 -5.33
C PRO A 205 -23.48 10.92 -4.10
N PRO A 206 -22.92 11.97 -3.47
CA PRO A 206 -22.22 11.85 -2.20
C PRO A 206 -23.02 11.09 -1.14
N GLY A 207 -22.35 10.18 -0.43
CA GLY A 207 -22.92 9.36 0.63
C GLY A 207 -23.69 8.13 0.15
N GLN A 208 -23.98 7.99 -1.14
CA GLN A 208 -24.73 6.86 -1.72
C GLN A 208 -23.83 5.70 -2.13
N SER A 209 -24.42 4.50 -2.17
CA SER A 209 -23.77 3.27 -2.64
C SER A 209 -24.22 2.91 -4.05
N VAL A 210 -23.34 2.23 -4.79
CA VAL A 210 -23.59 1.74 -6.14
C VAL A 210 -23.01 0.34 -6.31
N ARG A 211 -23.73 -0.51 -7.04
CA ARG A 211 -23.23 -1.81 -7.47
C ARG A 211 -22.77 -1.72 -8.92
N VAL A 212 -21.58 -2.26 -9.17
CA VAL A 212 -21.00 -2.31 -10.51
C VAL A 212 -20.71 -3.76 -10.86
N SER A 213 -21.24 -4.20 -11.99
CA SER A 213 -21.19 -5.59 -12.43
C SER A 213 -20.36 -5.74 -13.70
N VAL A 214 -19.57 -6.81 -13.76
CA VAL A 214 -18.70 -7.15 -14.89
C VAL A 214 -18.98 -8.58 -15.32
N GLU A 215 -19.24 -8.76 -16.61
CA GLU A 215 -19.29 -10.09 -17.21
C GLU A 215 -17.88 -10.66 -17.35
N VAL A 216 -17.69 -11.89 -16.90
CA VAL A 216 -16.40 -12.58 -16.91
C VAL A 216 -16.54 -13.91 -17.64
N ARG A 217 -15.58 -14.22 -18.52
CA ARG A 217 -15.36 -15.58 -19.04
C ARG A 217 -14.04 -16.11 -18.50
N ALA A 218 -14.09 -17.24 -17.80
CA ALA A 218 -12.92 -17.96 -17.31
C ALA A 218 -12.09 -18.53 -18.48
N PRO A 219 -10.77 -18.68 -18.34
CA PRO A 219 -9.94 -19.34 -19.33
C PRO A 219 -10.36 -20.80 -19.55
N ASP A 220 -10.01 -21.35 -20.70
CA ASP A 220 -10.24 -22.75 -21.04
C ASP A 220 -9.19 -23.69 -20.39
N GLU A 221 -8.17 -23.11 -19.74
CA GLU A 221 -7.13 -23.82 -19.00
C GLU A 221 -7.33 -23.71 -17.48
N PRO A 222 -7.16 -24.81 -16.72
CA PRO A 222 -7.19 -24.78 -15.26
C PRO A 222 -6.07 -23.91 -14.67
N GLY A 223 -6.32 -23.35 -13.49
CA GLY A 223 -5.35 -22.55 -12.75
C GLY A 223 -6.01 -21.49 -11.89
N TYR A 224 -5.54 -20.26 -12.01
CA TYR A 224 -6.11 -19.11 -11.32
C TYR A 224 -6.31 -17.96 -12.29
N CYS A 225 -7.25 -17.09 -11.96
CA CYS A 225 -7.48 -15.88 -12.71
C CYS A 225 -7.74 -14.71 -11.76
N GLN A 226 -7.04 -13.60 -11.98
CA GLN A 226 -7.22 -12.36 -11.23
C GLN A 226 -7.25 -11.17 -12.18
N VAL A 227 -8.24 -10.29 -12.05
CA VAL A 227 -8.35 -9.08 -12.88
C VAL A 227 -8.59 -7.86 -11.99
N TYR A 228 -7.91 -6.75 -12.32
CA TYR A 228 -7.94 -5.50 -11.56
C TYR A 228 -8.57 -4.37 -12.39
N PHE A 229 -9.35 -3.54 -11.71
CA PHE A 229 -10.06 -2.39 -12.29
C PHE A 229 -9.80 -1.11 -11.49
N LYS A 230 -9.71 0.01 -12.19
CA LYS A 230 -9.59 1.35 -11.62
C LYS A 230 -10.67 2.27 -12.16
N MET A 231 -11.11 3.21 -11.33
CA MET A 231 -12.09 4.20 -11.75
C MET A 231 -11.44 5.28 -12.63
N THR A 232 -12.03 5.52 -13.80
CA THR A 232 -11.60 6.53 -14.76
C THR A 232 -12.75 7.45 -15.18
N ASP A 233 -12.40 8.61 -15.73
CA ASP A 233 -13.33 9.46 -16.47
C ASP A 233 -13.51 8.95 -17.92
N SER A 234 -14.34 9.65 -18.70
CA SER A 234 -14.58 9.39 -20.13
C SER A 234 -13.34 9.50 -21.02
N ALA A 235 -12.30 10.21 -20.57
CA ALA A 235 -11.01 10.32 -21.25
C ALA A 235 -10.02 9.21 -20.82
N GLY A 236 -10.43 8.29 -19.92
CA GLY A 236 -9.60 7.20 -19.43
C GLY A 236 -8.53 7.64 -18.42
N ARG A 237 -8.65 8.84 -17.82
CA ARG A 237 -7.74 9.31 -16.77
C ARG A 237 -8.16 8.71 -15.44
N LEU A 238 -7.19 8.27 -14.64
CA LEU A 238 -7.45 7.73 -13.29
C LEU A 238 -8.01 8.84 -12.39
N LEU A 239 -9.20 8.62 -11.86
CA LEU A 239 -9.86 9.56 -10.94
C LEU A 239 -9.31 9.46 -9.52
N LEU A 240 -9.05 8.22 -9.09
CA LEU A 240 -8.63 7.88 -7.72
C LEU A 240 -7.33 7.06 -7.76
N PRO A 241 -6.18 7.67 -8.14
CA PRO A 241 -4.93 6.94 -8.33
C PRO A 241 -4.44 6.29 -7.02
N GLY A 242 -4.64 6.98 -5.88
CA GLY A 242 -4.27 6.48 -4.55
C GLY A 242 -5.23 5.44 -3.94
N ALA A 243 -6.45 5.28 -4.46
CA ALA A 243 -7.39 4.28 -3.96
C ALA A 243 -6.96 2.86 -4.34
N HIS A 244 -7.43 1.85 -3.63
CA HIS A 244 -7.21 0.46 -4.05
C HIS A 244 -7.95 0.17 -5.37
N ALA A 245 -7.41 -0.74 -6.18
CA ALA A 245 -8.14 -1.25 -7.35
C ALA A 245 -9.26 -2.18 -6.87
N ALA A 246 -10.41 -2.14 -7.54
CA ALA A 246 -11.38 -3.21 -7.46
C ALA A 246 -10.79 -4.45 -8.16
N TYR A 247 -11.00 -5.63 -7.63
CA TYR A 247 -10.48 -6.84 -8.27
C TYR A 247 -11.36 -8.05 -7.95
N PHE A 248 -11.17 -9.12 -8.71
CA PHE A 248 -11.66 -10.44 -8.33
C PHE A 248 -10.55 -11.47 -8.51
N PHE A 249 -10.57 -12.52 -7.70
CA PHE A 249 -9.73 -13.71 -7.84
C PHE A 249 -10.61 -14.97 -7.89
N VAL A 250 -10.42 -15.81 -8.90
CA VAL A 250 -11.07 -17.12 -9.01
C VAL A 250 -10.06 -18.22 -9.28
N ARG A 251 -10.35 -19.43 -8.81
CA ARG A 251 -9.64 -20.65 -9.20
C ARG A 251 -10.41 -21.30 -10.34
N VAL A 252 -9.71 -21.68 -11.39
CA VAL A 252 -10.31 -22.33 -12.56
C VAL A 252 -10.00 -23.82 -12.49
N ALA A 253 -11.03 -24.65 -12.47
CA ALA A 253 -10.92 -26.10 -12.43
C ALA A 253 -11.50 -26.72 -13.71
N GLY A 254 -10.88 -27.80 -14.18
CA GLY A 254 -11.38 -28.60 -15.29
C GLY A 254 -12.41 -29.64 -14.86
#